data_AF-A0A4Q5EZZ1-F1
#
_entry.id   AF-A0A4Q5EZZ1-F1
#
_cell.length_a   1.000
_cell.length_b   1.000
_cell.length_c   1.000
_cell.angle_alpha   90.00
_cell.angle_beta   90.00
_cell.angle_gamma   90.00
#
_symmetry.space_group_name_H-M   'P 1'
#
loop_
_entity.id
_entity.type
_entity.pdbx_description
1 polymer ?
#
loop_
_entity_poly.entity_id
_entity_poly.type
_entity_poly.pdbx_seq_one_letter_code
_entity_poly.pdbx_strand_id
1 'polypeptide(L)'
;MNIKRAKQEIRDSIEAYLSKDEFGEYRIPAIRQRPILLMGPPGIGKTQIMEQIARECGIALVSYTITHHTRQSAVGLPFIVKKNYGEEEFSVTEYTMSEIISSVYDKMEKTGLKEGILFIDEINCVSETLAPMMLQFLQGKTFGNQKVPEGWVIVTAGNPPEYNKSVREFDVVTLDRIKKIDVEADFDVWKEYAYQQGIHPAVISYLELRRKNFYRVENTVDGKIFATARGWEDLSRLIQVYEILGKTVDREVVSQYIQHRMIAKDFAGYLALYYKYRTDYKVEDILKGKWDPITLGKIRTASLDEHLSIVSLLNGKLSELFTECYLTDAYLTKLYDYMVYFREAQDSLTAKNLLEKAEADLEKDKKSELLTKQQERIQKRVVSFFENASGLKITGSELIGSDKTGSDSGPAGGRSAAAKSEDPSSNRNYEFVKVLFESETEAYENRTDEISLTLQNVFDFMEAAFGDSQEMVAFITELNANYYSLWFIRENGSDQYYRHNKGLLFDDRQKMLLGQMEEVENILNNGIK
;
A
#
# COMPACT_ATOMS: atom_id res chain seq x y z
N MET A 1 -1.67 17.53 11.77
CA MET A 1 -2.13 17.41 10.35
C MET A 1 -2.22 15.92 9.98
N ASN A 2 -2.94 15.53 8.94
CA ASN A 2 -3.01 14.11 8.56
C ASN A 2 -1.77 13.64 7.77
N ILE A 3 -1.63 12.31 7.66
CA ILE A 3 -0.46 11.66 7.05
C ILE A 3 -0.31 11.97 5.55
N LYS A 4 -1.42 12.20 4.82
CA LYS A 4 -1.40 12.55 3.39
C LYS A 4 -0.78 13.92 3.14
N ARG A 5 -1.18 14.93 3.93
CA ARG A 5 -0.54 16.26 3.89
C ARG A 5 0.93 16.19 4.34
N ALA A 6 1.24 15.39 5.36
CA ALA A 6 2.61 15.20 5.81
C ALA A 6 3.50 14.59 4.71
N LYS A 7 3.01 13.56 4.00
CA LYS A 7 3.70 12.96 2.84
C LYS A 7 4.02 14.02 1.77
N GLN A 8 3.03 14.85 1.44
CA GLN A 8 3.17 15.93 0.46
C GLN A 8 4.27 16.93 0.88
N GLU A 9 4.22 17.41 2.13
CA GLU A 9 5.22 18.33 2.68
C GLU A 9 6.64 17.75 2.67
N ILE A 10 6.80 16.44 2.93
CA ILE A 10 8.10 15.77 2.91
C ILE A 10 8.60 15.65 1.47
N ARG A 11 7.74 15.27 0.53
CA ARG A 11 8.07 15.21 -0.89
C ARG A 11 8.55 16.56 -1.41
N ASP A 12 7.78 17.63 -1.17
CA ASP A 12 8.14 18.98 -1.59
C ASP A 12 9.45 19.45 -0.96
N SER A 13 9.71 19.06 0.30
CA SER A 13 10.98 19.36 0.97
C SER A 13 12.15 18.62 0.34
N ILE A 14 11.97 17.35 -0.03
CA ILE A 14 12.99 16.54 -0.69
C ILE A 14 13.29 17.10 -2.08
N GLU A 15 12.27 17.40 -2.87
CA GLU A 15 12.42 18.03 -4.18
C GLU A 15 13.18 19.36 -4.08
N ALA A 16 12.83 20.20 -3.10
CA ALA A 16 13.54 21.46 -2.85
C ALA A 16 15.00 21.25 -2.40
N TYR A 17 15.26 20.25 -1.55
CA TYR A 17 16.60 19.96 -1.03
C TYR A 17 17.51 19.33 -2.09
N LEU A 18 16.97 18.54 -3.01
CA LEU A 18 17.70 17.89 -4.09
C LEU A 18 17.74 18.71 -5.37
N SER A 19 17.01 19.83 -5.44
CA SER A 19 17.03 20.73 -6.59
C SER A 19 18.43 21.32 -6.81
N LYS A 20 18.91 21.23 -8.06
CA LYS A 20 20.22 21.75 -8.48
C LYS A 20 20.08 22.99 -9.35
N ASP A 21 21.12 23.82 -9.34
CA ASP A 21 21.28 24.95 -10.26
C ASP A 21 21.89 24.51 -11.61
N GLU A 22 22.18 25.47 -12.47
CA GLU A 22 22.77 25.23 -13.80
C GLU A 22 24.20 24.66 -13.76
N PHE A 23 24.88 24.73 -12.61
CA PHE A 23 26.23 24.20 -12.40
C PHE A 23 26.21 22.81 -11.76
N GLY A 24 25.03 22.27 -11.44
CA GLY A 24 24.87 20.97 -10.78
C GLY A 24 25.02 21.02 -9.26
N GLU A 25 25.09 22.22 -8.66
CA GLU A 25 25.17 22.42 -7.21
C GLU A 25 23.77 22.47 -6.59
N TYR A 26 23.62 21.97 -5.36
CA TYR A 26 22.34 22.02 -4.67
C TYR A 26 21.96 23.46 -4.33
N ARG A 27 20.76 23.89 -4.77
CA ARG A 27 20.23 25.24 -4.52
C ARG A 27 20.15 25.58 -3.03
N ILE A 28 19.82 24.57 -2.22
CA ILE A 28 19.88 24.65 -0.77
C ILE A 28 21.06 23.79 -0.31
N PRO A 29 22.18 24.41 0.12
CA PRO A 29 23.35 23.67 0.59
C PRO A 29 23.00 22.70 1.72
N ALA A 30 23.68 21.55 1.77
CA ALA A 30 23.40 20.50 2.75
C ALA A 30 23.35 21.00 4.20
N ILE A 31 24.16 22.00 4.57
CA ILE A 31 24.18 22.61 5.91
C ILE A 31 22.91 23.41 6.25
N ARG A 32 22.17 23.91 5.25
CA ARG A 32 20.92 24.67 5.43
C ARG A 32 19.66 23.81 5.31
N GLN A 33 19.79 22.58 4.85
CA GLN A 33 18.68 21.63 4.79
C GLN A 33 18.42 21.07 6.19
N ARG A 34 17.37 21.54 6.86
CA ARG A 34 16.95 21.02 8.17
C ARG A 34 16.45 19.58 8.04
N PRO A 35 16.87 18.63 8.88
CA PRO A 35 16.26 17.31 8.93
C PRO A 35 14.76 17.41 9.21
N ILE A 36 14.00 16.45 8.71
CA ILE A 36 12.55 16.41 8.88
C ILE A 36 12.23 15.45 10.02
N LEU A 37 11.40 15.87 10.97
CA LEU A 37 10.95 15.04 12.09
C LEU A 37 9.43 14.87 12.03
N LEU A 38 8.98 13.65 11.80
CA LEU A 38 7.58 13.27 11.89
C LEU A 38 7.26 12.82 13.32
N MET A 39 6.42 13.58 14.00
CA MET A 39 5.88 13.20 15.31
C MET A 39 4.45 12.74 15.15
N GLY A 40 4.15 11.49 15.48
CA GLY A 40 2.78 11.01 15.41
C GLY A 40 2.58 9.64 16.04
N PRO A 41 1.33 9.19 16.23
CA PRO A 41 1.02 7.91 16.83
C PRO A 41 1.70 6.72 16.11
N PRO A 42 1.96 5.60 16.81
CA PRO A 42 2.46 4.38 16.16
C PRO A 42 1.41 3.79 15.21
N GLY A 43 1.88 3.17 14.12
CA GLY A 43 1.00 2.41 13.23
C GLY A 43 0.15 3.23 12.24
N ILE A 44 0.41 4.53 12.07
CA ILE A 44 -0.29 5.40 11.10
C ILE A 44 0.34 5.44 9.68
N GLY A 45 1.34 4.59 9.41
CA GLY A 45 1.98 4.51 8.10
C GLY A 45 3.21 5.42 7.89
N LYS A 46 3.85 5.95 8.96
CA LYS A 46 5.05 6.82 8.85
C LYS A 46 6.18 6.19 8.00
N THR A 47 6.49 4.91 8.22
CA THR A 47 7.51 4.18 7.44
C THR A 47 7.06 3.94 6.00
N GLN A 48 5.79 3.59 5.79
CA GLN A 48 5.23 3.31 4.46
C GLN A 48 5.24 4.54 3.56
N ILE A 49 4.97 5.73 4.10
CA ILE A 49 5.05 6.95 3.28
C ILE A 49 6.48 7.27 2.84
N MET A 50 7.51 6.88 3.59
CA MET A 50 8.90 7.05 3.16
C MET A 50 9.22 6.20 1.93
N GLU A 51 8.74 4.95 1.90
CA GLU A 51 8.85 4.09 0.71
C GLU A 51 8.12 4.71 -0.48
N GLN A 52 6.93 5.25 -0.27
CA GLN A 52 6.16 5.89 -1.34
C GLN A 52 6.88 7.13 -1.89
N ILE A 53 7.42 7.99 -1.02
CA ILE A 53 8.13 9.21 -1.42
C ILE A 53 9.40 8.86 -2.17
N ALA A 54 10.18 7.88 -1.68
CA ALA A 54 11.40 7.43 -2.37
C ALA A 54 11.10 6.95 -3.81
N ARG A 55 10.00 6.20 -3.98
CA ARG A 55 9.51 5.78 -5.31
C ARG A 55 9.08 6.94 -6.18
N GLU A 56 8.25 7.85 -5.65
CA GLU A 56 7.74 9.01 -6.39
C GLU A 56 8.86 9.98 -6.82
N CYS A 57 9.87 10.18 -5.98
CA CYS A 57 11.03 11.02 -6.29
C CYS A 57 12.11 10.29 -7.09
N GLY A 58 12.03 8.97 -7.26
CA GLY A 58 13.06 8.17 -7.94
C GLY A 58 14.41 8.14 -7.20
N ILE A 59 14.40 8.14 -5.87
CA ILE A 59 15.59 8.18 -5.01
C ILE A 59 15.67 6.96 -4.09
N ALA A 60 16.86 6.68 -3.55
CA ALA A 60 17.06 5.55 -2.65
C ALA A 60 16.38 5.76 -1.28
N LEU A 61 16.06 4.67 -0.60
CA LEU A 61 15.63 4.67 0.80
C LEU A 61 16.49 3.72 1.63
N VAL A 62 17.02 4.25 2.73
CA VAL A 62 17.64 3.49 3.81
C VAL A 62 16.85 3.76 5.08
N SER A 63 16.33 2.71 5.72
CA SER A 63 15.48 2.82 6.91
C SER A 63 16.13 2.09 8.08
N TYR A 64 16.27 2.78 9.22
CA TYR A 64 16.79 2.24 10.47
C TYR A 64 15.86 2.52 11.62
N THR A 65 15.77 1.60 12.57
CA THR A 65 15.06 1.80 13.84
C THR A 65 16.09 1.86 14.97
N ILE A 66 16.34 3.02 15.59
CA ILE A 66 17.45 3.16 16.57
C ILE A 66 17.35 2.26 17.79
N THR A 67 16.14 1.85 18.18
CA THR A 67 15.91 1.08 19.40
C THR A 67 16.62 -0.28 19.39
N HIS A 68 16.97 -0.80 18.21
CA HIS A 68 17.70 -2.06 18.04
C HIS A 68 19.23 -1.90 17.99
N HIS A 69 19.76 -0.67 18.02
CA HIS A 69 21.18 -0.41 17.87
C HIS A 69 21.89 -0.16 19.19
N THR A 70 23.10 -0.68 19.28
CA THR A 70 24.03 -0.35 20.34
C THR A 70 24.86 0.85 19.94
N ARG A 71 25.55 1.46 20.90
CA ARG A 71 26.54 2.49 20.61
C ARG A 71 27.58 2.02 19.59
N GLN A 72 27.96 0.76 19.63
CA GLN A 72 29.01 0.20 18.77
C GLN A 72 28.54 0.06 17.32
N SER A 73 27.32 -0.43 17.06
CA SER A 73 26.81 -0.52 15.68
C SER A 73 26.55 0.87 15.07
N ALA A 74 26.14 1.82 15.91
CA ALA A 74 25.85 3.17 15.45
C ALA A 74 27.13 4.01 15.20
N VAL A 75 28.19 3.85 16.01
CA VAL A 75 29.44 4.65 15.89
C VAL A 75 30.53 3.95 15.09
N GLY A 76 30.50 2.62 15.06
CA GLY A 76 31.64 1.80 14.67
C GLY A 76 32.41 1.29 15.88
N LEU A 77 33.31 0.34 15.62
CA LEU A 77 34.18 -0.26 16.62
C LEU A 77 35.45 0.59 16.79
N PRO A 78 35.89 0.88 18.02
CA PRO A 78 37.12 1.61 18.25
C PRO A 78 38.33 0.74 17.90
N PHE A 79 39.32 1.31 17.23
CA PHE A 79 40.61 0.69 16.99
C PHE A 79 41.74 1.71 17.19
N ILE A 80 42.93 1.20 17.52
CA ILE A 80 44.09 2.04 17.81
C ILE A 80 44.83 2.30 16.50
N VAL A 81 45.09 3.57 16.22
CA VAL A 81 45.88 4.05 15.07
C VAL A 81 47.04 4.86 15.60
N LYS A 82 48.21 4.70 14.99
CA LYS A 82 49.35 5.57 15.27
C LYS A 82 49.33 6.78 14.35
N LYS A 83 49.37 7.99 14.91
CA LYS A 83 49.42 9.25 14.17
C LYS A 83 50.58 10.09 14.62
N ASN A 84 51.26 10.72 13.67
CA ASN A 84 52.31 11.69 13.94
C ASN A 84 51.68 13.08 14.07
N TYR A 85 51.89 13.73 15.20
CA TYR A 85 51.53 15.13 15.42
C TYR A 85 52.82 15.93 15.62
N GLY A 86 53.27 16.61 14.57
CA GLY A 86 54.64 17.14 14.51
C GLY A 86 55.65 16.02 14.30
N GLU A 87 56.73 16.02 15.08
CA GLU A 87 57.79 15.00 15.02
C GLU A 87 57.53 13.79 15.94
N GLU A 88 56.47 13.82 16.75
CA GLU A 88 56.17 12.78 17.74
C GLU A 88 55.01 11.86 17.31
N GLU A 89 55.18 10.55 17.54
CA GLU A 89 54.18 9.52 17.26
C GLU A 89 53.29 9.28 18.48
N PHE A 90 51.98 9.39 18.30
CA PHE A 90 50.98 9.14 19.33
C PHE A 90 50.03 8.02 18.92
N SER A 91 49.63 7.20 19.90
CA SER A 91 48.52 6.25 19.71
C SER A 91 47.21 6.99 19.94
N VAL A 92 46.34 7.00 18.95
CA VAL A 92 45.00 7.61 19.00
C VAL A 92 43.93 6.57 18.74
N THR A 93 42.72 6.83 19.26
CA THR A 93 41.54 6.01 18.99
C THR A 93 40.81 6.53 17.76
N GLU A 94 40.58 5.67 16.78
CA GLU A 94 39.66 5.90 15.66
C GLU A 94 38.51 4.89 15.71
N TYR A 95 37.47 5.14 14.91
CA TYR A 95 36.29 4.28 14.83
C TYR A 95 36.09 3.80 13.40
N THR A 96 35.62 2.56 13.23
CA THR A 96 35.20 2.05 11.92
C THR A 96 34.01 2.85 11.38
N MET A 97 33.68 2.67 10.10
CA MET A 97 32.45 3.25 9.55
C MET A 97 31.23 2.70 10.33
N SER A 98 30.28 3.60 10.59
CA SER A 98 28.96 3.26 11.15
C SER A 98 28.21 2.35 10.19
N GLU A 99 27.51 1.33 10.70
CA GLU A 99 26.62 0.48 9.89
C GLU A 99 25.54 1.30 9.17
N ILE A 100 25.07 2.38 9.79
CA ILE A 100 24.06 3.28 9.21
C ILE A 100 24.65 3.96 7.97
N ILE A 101 25.88 4.47 8.06
CA ILE A 101 26.52 5.16 6.94
C ILE A 101 26.99 4.16 5.88
N SER A 102 27.50 2.99 6.26
CA SER A 102 27.91 1.98 5.28
C SER A 102 26.72 1.51 4.45
N SER A 103 25.56 1.30 5.07
CA SER A 103 24.35 0.90 4.35
C SER A 103 23.88 1.92 3.31
N VAL A 104 24.15 3.21 3.54
CA VAL A 104 23.87 4.27 2.57
C VAL A 104 24.74 4.08 1.33
N TYR A 105 26.04 3.85 1.51
CA TYR A 105 26.96 3.57 0.40
C TYR A 105 26.62 2.26 -0.31
N ASP A 106 26.35 1.18 0.44
CA ASP A 106 25.93 -0.11 -0.11
C ASP A 106 24.65 0.05 -0.94
N LYS A 107 23.72 0.89 -0.49
CA LYS A 107 22.49 1.20 -1.21
C LYS A 107 22.77 1.94 -2.52
N MET A 108 23.67 2.93 -2.50
CA MET A 108 24.07 3.66 -3.69
C MET A 108 24.73 2.72 -4.72
N GLU A 109 25.59 1.80 -4.29
CA GLU A 109 26.23 0.83 -5.17
C GLU A 109 25.22 -0.17 -5.74
N LYS A 110 24.34 -0.72 -4.90
CA LYS A 110 23.34 -1.70 -5.31
C LYS A 110 22.34 -1.13 -6.33
N THR A 111 21.83 0.07 -6.07
CA THR A 111 20.75 0.68 -6.86
C THR A 111 21.24 1.59 -7.98
N GLY A 112 22.48 2.10 -7.88
CA GLY A 112 23.01 3.15 -8.76
C GLY A 112 22.47 4.55 -8.45
N LEU A 113 21.58 4.69 -7.47
CA LEU A 113 20.99 5.97 -7.07
C LEU A 113 21.94 6.70 -6.12
N LYS A 114 22.37 7.90 -6.50
CA LYS A 114 23.28 8.72 -5.68
C LYS A 114 22.58 9.57 -4.64
N GLU A 115 21.28 9.81 -4.82
CA GLU A 115 20.43 10.59 -3.93
C GLU A 115 19.45 9.68 -3.19
N GLY A 116 19.06 10.05 -1.97
CA GLY A 116 18.24 9.19 -1.15
C GLY A 116 17.69 9.82 0.12
N ILE A 117 16.89 9.03 0.82
CA ILE A 117 16.34 9.32 2.15
C ILE A 117 17.04 8.40 3.14
N LEU A 118 17.68 8.99 4.16
CA LEU A 118 18.08 8.28 5.35
C LEU A 118 16.97 8.46 6.40
N PHE A 119 16.14 7.42 6.55
CA PHE A 119 15.00 7.40 7.45
C PHE A 119 15.37 6.74 8.79
N ILE A 120 15.24 7.48 9.89
CA ILE A 120 15.45 6.96 11.25
C ILE A 120 14.13 6.94 12.02
N ASP A 121 13.60 5.74 12.24
CA ASP A 121 12.39 5.51 13.02
C ASP A 121 12.70 5.39 14.52
N GLU A 122 11.70 5.72 15.35
CA GLU A 122 11.76 5.76 16.81
C GLU A 122 12.93 6.59 17.38
N ILE A 123 13.26 7.70 16.70
CA ILE A 123 14.41 8.57 17.02
C ILE A 123 14.47 9.02 18.48
N ASN A 124 13.29 9.21 19.08
CA ASN A 124 13.14 9.70 20.45
C ASN A 124 13.09 8.58 21.51
N CYS A 125 13.10 7.31 21.10
CA CYS A 125 13.21 6.15 21.99
C CYS A 125 14.67 5.69 22.18
N VAL A 126 15.63 6.53 21.80
CA VAL A 126 17.05 6.20 21.84
C VAL A 126 17.57 6.02 23.28
N SER A 127 18.53 5.10 23.43
CA SER A 127 19.20 4.86 24.72
C SER A 127 20.00 6.09 25.19
N GLU A 128 20.28 6.14 26.50
CA GLU A 128 20.97 7.28 27.10
C GLU A 128 22.36 7.52 26.53
N THR A 129 23.06 6.43 26.22
CA THR A 129 24.41 6.47 25.69
C THR A 129 24.48 6.90 24.22
N LEU A 130 23.35 6.84 23.50
CA LEU A 130 23.22 7.24 22.10
C LEU A 130 22.62 8.64 21.92
N ALA A 131 21.87 9.15 22.91
CA ALA A 131 21.16 10.43 22.80
C ALA A 131 22.04 11.61 22.36
N PRO A 132 23.26 11.85 22.92
CA PRO A 132 24.11 12.96 22.48
C PRO A 132 24.50 12.86 21.00
N MET A 133 24.71 11.65 20.49
CA MET A 133 25.07 11.45 19.09
C MET A 133 23.87 11.60 18.15
N MET A 134 22.66 11.25 18.59
CA MET A 134 21.47 11.54 17.81
C MET A 134 21.25 13.04 17.64
N LEU A 135 21.51 13.82 18.68
CA LEU A 135 21.49 15.28 18.60
C LEU A 135 22.57 15.80 17.64
N GLN A 136 23.79 15.26 17.72
CA GLN A 136 24.86 15.59 16.77
C GLN A 136 24.46 15.23 15.33
N PHE A 137 23.82 14.09 15.11
CA PHE A 137 23.36 13.66 13.79
C PHE A 137 22.29 14.58 13.23
N LEU A 138 21.29 14.95 14.03
CA LEU A 138 20.21 15.86 13.63
C LEU A 138 20.72 17.28 13.37
N GLN A 139 21.77 17.73 14.05
CA GLN A 139 22.26 19.10 13.89
C GLN A 139 23.42 19.22 12.88
N GLY A 140 24.35 18.28 12.91
CA GLY A 140 25.59 18.30 12.14
C GLY A 140 25.60 17.38 10.92
N LYS A 141 24.55 16.56 10.71
CA LYS A 141 24.48 15.53 9.66
C LYS A 141 25.69 14.59 9.66
N THR A 142 26.17 14.30 10.86
CA THR A 142 27.31 13.41 11.11
C THR A 142 26.91 12.35 12.10
N PHE A 143 27.21 11.10 11.78
CA PHE A 143 27.09 9.99 12.71
C PHE A 143 28.51 9.59 13.17
N GLY A 144 28.84 9.90 14.43
CA GLY A 144 30.23 9.84 14.89
C GLY A 144 31.11 10.84 14.14
N ASN A 145 32.19 10.35 13.52
CA ASN A 145 33.11 11.17 12.72
C ASN A 145 32.78 11.16 11.21
N GLN A 146 31.73 10.44 10.80
CA GLN A 146 31.36 10.26 9.40
C GLN A 146 30.22 11.19 9.03
N LYS A 147 30.34 11.88 7.89
CA LYS A 147 29.25 12.71 7.35
C LYS A 147 28.25 11.84 6.60
N VAL A 148 26.98 12.21 6.67
CA VAL A 148 25.97 11.72 5.74
C VAL A 148 26.37 12.19 4.33
N PRO A 149 26.37 11.32 3.31
CA PRO A 149 26.71 11.70 1.94
C PRO A 149 25.84 12.84 1.42
N GLU A 150 26.41 13.69 0.57
CA GLU A 150 25.63 14.72 -0.13
C GLU A 150 24.56 14.07 -1.02
N GLY A 151 23.42 14.73 -1.19
CA GLY A 151 22.25 14.16 -1.87
C GLY A 151 21.39 13.23 -1.01
N TRP A 152 21.73 13.06 0.28
CA TRP A 152 20.91 12.28 1.21
C TRP A 152 20.16 13.17 2.20
N VAL A 153 18.83 13.11 2.15
CA VAL A 153 17.93 13.86 3.03
C VAL A 153 17.66 13.04 4.29
N ILE A 154 17.86 13.66 5.46
CA ILE A 154 17.58 13.02 6.75
C ILE A 154 16.11 13.23 7.10
N VAL A 155 15.39 12.12 7.23
CA VAL A 155 14.02 12.11 7.73
C VAL A 155 13.98 11.22 8.97
N THR A 156 13.26 11.65 9.99
CA THR A 156 13.17 10.91 11.25
C THR A 156 11.73 10.82 11.69
N ALA A 157 11.38 9.77 12.43
CA ALA A 157 10.08 9.58 13.01
C ALA A 157 10.18 9.30 14.51
N GLY A 158 9.26 9.90 15.26
CA GLY A 158 9.12 9.70 16.70
C GLY A 158 7.66 9.52 17.09
N ASN A 159 7.47 9.03 18.31
CA ASN A 159 6.14 8.88 18.90
C ASN A 159 5.94 9.94 19.99
N PRO A 160 4.77 10.57 20.11
CA PRO A 160 4.48 11.45 21.24
C PRO A 160 4.62 10.71 22.59
N PRO A 161 5.01 11.40 23.68
CA PRO A 161 5.28 10.78 24.99
C PRO A 161 4.12 9.94 25.56
N GLU A 162 2.87 10.32 25.25
CA GLU A 162 1.67 9.60 25.67
C GLU A 162 1.61 8.14 25.16
N TYR A 163 2.26 7.84 24.02
CA TYR A 163 2.26 6.51 23.41
C TYR A 163 3.39 5.60 23.91
N ASN A 164 4.52 6.14 24.38
CA ASN A 164 5.67 5.35 24.80
C ASN A 164 6.43 6.00 25.95
N LYS A 165 6.59 5.26 27.07
CA LYS A 165 7.23 5.75 28.30
C LYS A 165 8.74 5.96 28.17
N SER A 166 9.38 5.36 27.18
CA SER A 166 10.81 5.48 26.93
C SER A 166 11.17 6.67 26.02
N VAL A 167 10.16 7.46 25.63
CA VAL A 167 10.34 8.63 24.78
C VAL A 167 11.04 9.75 25.54
N ARG A 168 12.05 10.34 24.90
CA ARG A 168 12.74 11.55 25.33
C ARG A 168 12.23 12.73 24.51
N GLU A 169 11.95 13.84 25.17
CA GLU A 169 11.61 15.07 24.48
C GLU A 169 12.89 15.77 23.98
N PHE A 170 12.80 16.37 22.80
CA PHE A 170 13.87 17.21 22.27
C PHE A 170 13.78 18.61 22.88
N ASP A 171 14.93 19.19 23.22
CA ASP A 171 15.00 20.56 23.71
C ASP A 171 14.68 21.58 22.59
N VAL A 172 14.41 22.82 22.99
CA VAL A 172 14.06 23.92 22.07
C VAL A 172 15.19 24.17 21.06
N VAL A 173 16.45 24.01 21.48
CA VAL A 173 17.62 24.23 20.62
C VAL A 173 17.68 23.20 19.48
N THR A 174 17.35 21.95 19.77
CA THR A 174 17.28 20.89 18.78
C THR A 174 16.08 21.09 17.86
N LEU A 175 14.92 21.43 18.42
CA LEU A 175 13.71 21.67 17.64
C LEU A 175 13.84 22.86 16.68
N ASP A 176 14.59 23.91 17.03
CA ASP A 176 14.84 25.06 16.13
C ASP A 176 15.66 24.69 14.87
N ARG A 177 16.41 23.58 14.93
CA ARG A 177 17.26 23.10 13.82
C ARG A 177 16.60 22.02 12.95
N ILE A 178 15.37 21.65 13.26
CA ILE A 178 14.64 20.54 12.62
C ILE A 178 13.31 21.05 12.06
N LYS A 179 12.88 20.53 10.91
CA LYS A 179 11.52 20.74 10.38
C LYS A 179 10.59 19.71 11.04
N LYS A 180 9.93 20.09 12.15
CA LYS A 180 8.96 19.22 12.85
C LYS A 180 7.61 19.23 12.14
N ILE A 181 7.05 18.04 11.90
CA ILE A 181 5.71 17.83 11.35
C ILE A 181 4.92 16.95 12.34
N ASP A 182 3.88 17.51 12.95
CA ASP A 182 2.98 16.77 13.83
C ASP A 182 1.84 16.12 13.02
N VAL A 183 1.77 14.79 13.11
CA VAL A 183 0.88 13.92 12.34
C VAL A 183 -0.13 13.24 13.27
N GLU A 184 -1.40 13.27 12.88
CA GLU A 184 -2.51 12.65 13.60
C GLU A 184 -3.12 11.52 12.79
N ALA A 185 -3.75 10.57 13.48
CA ALA A 185 -4.52 9.51 12.85
C ALA A 185 -5.82 10.11 12.27
N ASP A 186 -6.05 9.86 10.99
CA ASP A 186 -7.20 10.38 10.24
C ASP A 186 -7.84 9.20 9.49
N PHE A 187 -9.11 8.93 9.78
CA PHE A 187 -9.81 7.79 9.22
C PHE A 187 -10.12 7.97 7.73
N ASP A 188 -10.53 9.17 7.30
CA ASP A 188 -10.90 9.41 5.90
C ASP A 188 -9.68 9.23 4.99
N VAL A 189 -8.51 9.72 5.42
CA VAL A 189 -7.24 9.47 4.72
C VAL A 189 -6.84 7.99 4.74
N TRP A 190 -7.02 7.30 5.87
CA TRP A 190 -6.73 5.87 5.95
C TRP A 190 -7.67 5.04 5.09
N LYS A 191 -8.94 5.45 4.95
CA LYS A 191 -9.95 4.78 4.13
C LYS A 191 -9.58 4.80 2.64
N GLU A 192 -9.10 5.93 2.13
CA GLU A 192 -8.56 6.02 0.75
C GLU A 192 -7.43 4.99 0.54
N TYR A 193 -6.49 4.90 1.50
CA TYR A 193 -5.42 3.91 1.50
C TYR A 193 -5.97 2.48 1.60
N ALA A 194 -6.99 2.26 2.43
CA ALA A 194 -7.59 0.96 2.68
C ALA A 194 -8.19 0.35 1.41
N TYR A 195 -8.84 1.14 0.56
CA TYR A 195 -9.29 0.67 -0.75
C TYR A 195 -8.13 0.25 -1.65
N GLN A 196 -7.09 1.08 -1.74
CA GLN A 196 -5.93 0.79 -2.59
C GLN A 196 -5.16 -0.47 -2.15
N GLN A 197 -5.11 -0.74 -0.86
CA GLN A 197 -4.46 -1.95 -0.33
C GLN A 197 -5.37 -3.18 -0.29
N GLY A 198 -6.65 -3.03 -0.68
CA GLY A 198 -7.64 -4.09 -0.62
C GLY A 198 -7.87 -4.57 0.81
N ILE A 199 -8.07 -3.65 1.75
CA ILE A 199 -8.52 -3.98 3.11
C ILE A 199 -9.92 -4.58 3.04
N HIS A 200 -10.17 -5.58 3.89
CA HIS A 200 -11.41 -6.33 3.90
C HIS A 200 -12.62 -5.40 4.11
N PRO A 201 -13.66 -5.47 3.23
CA PRO A 201 -14.76 -4.50 3.26
C PRO A 201 -15.47 -4.40 4.61
N ALA A 202 -15.63 -5.51 5.34
CA ALA A 202 -16.23 -5.48 6.68
C ALA A 202 -15.48 -4.58 7.68
N VAL A 203 -14.14 -4.48 7.58
CA VAL A 203 -13.33 -3.62 8.46
C VAL A 203 -13.60 -2.15 8.13
N ILE A 204 -13.55 -1.79 6.85
CA ILE A 204 -13.81 -0.41 6.38
C ILE A 204 -15.21 0.03 6.81
N SER A 205 -16.20 -0.82 6.54
CA SER A 205 -17.62 -0.55 6.82
C SER A 205 -17.90 -0.38 8.32
N TYR A 206 -17.32 -1.26 9.15
CA TYR A 206 -17.41 -1.11 10.60
C TYR A 206 -16.84 0.22 11.09
N LEU A 207 -15.66 0.59 10.58
CA LEU A 207 -14.99 1.82 10.99
C LEU A 207 -15.68 3.08 10.48
N GLU A 208 -16.38 3.01 9.33
CA GLU A 208 -17.26 4.09 8.87
C GLU A 208 -18.39 4.34 9.88
N LEU A 209 -19.06 3.26 10.32
CA LEU A 209 -20.13 3.33 11.32
C LEU A 209 -19.63 3.72 12.72
N ARG A 210 -18.37 3.42 13.02
CA ARG A 210 -17.75 3.59 14.34
C ARG A 210 -16.37 4.26 14.24
N ARG A 211 -16.31 5.46 13.62
CA ARG A 211 -15.05 6.20 13.39
C ARG A 211 -14.16 6.36 14.62
N LYS A 212 -14.76 6.51 15.81
CA LYS A 212 -14.02 6.59 17.09
C LYS A 212 -13.21 5.34 17.45
N ASN A 213 -13.48 4.21 16.81
CA ASN A 213 -12.81 2.94 17.04
C ASN A 213 -11.61 2.72 16.09
N PHE A 214 -11.38 3.62 15.13
CA PHE A 214 -10.27 3.55 14.19
C PHE A 214 -8.92 3.59 14.91
N TYR A 215 -8.74 4.58 15.79
CA TYR A 215 -7.50 4.77 16.53
C TYR A 215 -7.81 5.17 17.98
N ARG A 216 -7.42 4.33 18.94
CA ARG A 216 -7.64 4.57 20.36
C ARG A 216 -6.53 3.91 21.17
N VAL A 217 -5.90 4.67 22.07
CA VAL A 217 -4.87 4.15 22.97
C VAL A 217 -5.17 4.68 24.36
N GLU A 218 -5.27 3.78 25.34
CA GLU A 218 -5.58 4.14 26.73
C GLU A 218 -4.64 3.42 27.69
N ASN A 219 -4.24 4.14 28.74
CA ASN A 219 -3.50 3.58 29.85
C ASN A 219 -4.49 3.15 30.95
N THR A 220 -4.51 1.87 31.28
CA THR A 220 -5.31 1.31 32.38
C THR A 220 -4.42 0.77 33.49
N VAL A 221 -5.02 0.39 34.63
CA VAL A 221 -4.30 -0.25 35.75
C VAL A 221 -3.65 -1.57 35.32
N ASP A 222 -4.31 -2.32 34.43
CA ASP A 222 -3.86 -3.62 33.94
C ASP A 222 -2.91 -3.53 32.72
N GLY A 223 -2.56 -2.32 32.29
CA GLY A 223 -1.69 -2.07 31.13
C GLY A 223 -2.33 -1.20 30.05
N LYS A 224 -1.68 -1.14 28.89
CA LYS A 224 -2.18 -0.38 27.74
C LYS A 224 -3.20 -1.20 26.96
N ILE A 225 -4.32 -0.59 26.62
CA ILE A 225 -5.29 -1.14 25.67
C ILE A 225 -5.33 -0.26 24.43
N PHE A 226 -5.45 -0.86 23.24
CA PHE A 226 -5.34 -0.08 22.01
C PHE A 226 -6.02 -0.71 20.79
N ALA A 227 -6.43 0.16 19.87
CA ALA A 227 -6.79 -0.12 18.49
C ALA A 227 -5.99 0.85 17.62
N THR A 228 -5.35 0.34 16.55
CA THR A 228 -4.51 1.14 15.67
C THR A 228 -4.82 0.80 14.22
N ALA A 229 -4.50 1.71 13.29
CA ALA A 229 -4.66 1.48 11.85
C ALA A 229 -3.92 0.21 11.38
N ARG A 230 -2.68 -0.03 11.86
CA ARG A 230 -1.95 -1.28 11.61
C ARG A 230 -2.70 -2.52 12.09
N GLY A 231 -3.25 -2.49 13.31
CA GLY A 231 -4.02 -3.61 13.85
C GLY A 231 -5.23 -3.98 13.00
N TRP A 232 -5.91 -2.98 12.42
CA TRP A 232 -7.01 -3.20 11.48
C TRP A 232 -6.55 -3.80 10.14
N GLU A 233 -5.42 -3.33 9.62
CA GLU A 233 -4.81 -3.87 8.39
C GLU A 233 -4.40 -5.34 8.55
N ASP A 234 -3.71 -5.67 9.65
CA ASP A 234 -3.27 -7.04 9.94
C ASP A 234 -4.47 -7.99 10.15
N LEU A 235 -5.48 -7.55 10.90
CA LEU A 235 -6.72 -8.31 11.10
C LEU A 235 -7.45 -8.54 9.78
N SER A 236 -7.55 -7.51 8.93
CA SER A 236 -8.13 -7.60 7.60
C SER A 236 -7.46 -8.69 6.76
N ARG A 237 -6.13 -8.72 6.76
CA ARG A 237 -5.38 -9.75 6.02
C ARG A 237 -5.71 -11.15 6.53
N LEU A 238 -5.81 -11.33 7.85
CA LEU A 238 -6.16 -12.61 8.44
C LEU A 238 -7.57 -13.05 8.04
N ILE A 239 -8.56 -12.14 8.09
CA ILE A 239 -9.95 -12.42 7.68
C ILE A 239 -9.98 -12.96 6.25
N GLN A 240 -9.33 -12.27 5.31
CA GLN A 240 -9.27 -12.69 3.90
C GLN A 240 -8.69 -14.10 3.74
N VAL A 241 -7.59 -14.39 4.42
CA VAL A 241 -6.95 -15.73 4.36
C VAL A 241 -7.85 -16.78 5.00
N TYR A 242 -8.53 -16.45 6.10
CA TYR A 242 -9.45 -17.37 6.78
C TYR A 242 -10.64 -17.70 5.89
N GLU A 243 -11.21 -16.73 5.19
CA GLU A 243 -12.31 -16.97 4.24
C GLU A 243 -11.89 -17.93 3.12
N ILE A 244 -10.70 -17.76 2.54
CA ILE A 244 -10.14 -18.68 1.53
C ILE A 244 -9.99 -20.10 2.11
N LEU A 245 -9.58 -20.21 3.37
CA LEU A 245 -9.40 -21.49 4.07
C LEU A 245 -10.71 -22.06 4.65
N GLY A 246 -11.86 -21.39 4.48
CA GLY A 246 -13.14 -21.80 5.06
C GLY A 246 -13.19 -21.70 6.60
N LYS A 247 -12.38 -20.84 7.19
CA LYS A 247 -12.31 -20.56 8.64
C LYS A 247 -13.04 -19.27 8.98
N THR A 248 -13.46 -19.15 10.24
CA THR A 248 -14.13 -17.95 10.77
C THR A 248 -13.27 -17.25 11.81
N VAL A 249 -13.45 -15.95 11.94
CA VAL A 249 -12.77 -15.11 12.92
C VAL A 249 -13.74 -14.81 14.06
N ASP A 250 -13.41 -15.28 15.25
CA ASP A 250 -14.19 -15.02 16.46
C ASP A 250 -13.63 -13.83 17.27
N ARG A 251 -14.28 -13.54 18.39
CA ARG A 251 -13.87 -12.44 19.28
C ARG A 251 -12.46 -12.60 19.84
N GLU A 252 -12.02 -13.81 20.14
CA GLU A 252 -10.69 -14.04 20.70
C GLU A 252 -9.63 -13.73 19.66
N VAL A 253 -9.83 -14.18 18.41
CA VAL A 253 -8.95 -13.85 17.29
C VAL A 253 -8.92 -12.34 17.03
N VAL A 254 -10.07 -11.66 16.99
CA VAL A 254 -10.09 -10.18 16.82
C VAL A 254 -9.27 -9.50 17.93
N SER A 255 -9.37 -9.96 19.17
CA SER A 255 -8.68 -9.34 20.31
C SER A 255 -7.16 -9.45 20.28
N GLN A 256 -6.60 -10.38 19.49
CA GLN A 256 -5.15 -10.51 19.30
C GLN A 256 -4.55 -9.33 18.51
N TYR A 257 -5.34 -8.75 17.61
CA TYR A 257 -4.94 -7.63 16.76
C TYR A 257 -5.48 -6.29 17.28
N ILE A 258 -6.73 -6.29 17.77
CA ILE A 258 -7.39 -5.14 18.37
C ILE A 258 -7.44 -5.34 19.88
N GLN A 259 -6.37 -4.94 20.58
CA GLN A 259 -6.21 -5.16 22.02
C GLN A 259 -7.09 -4.26 22.91
N HIS A 260 -8.04 -3.55 22.31
CA HIS A 260 -9.09 -2.84 23.01
C HIS A 260 -10.35 -3.71 23.11
N ARG A 261 -10.53 -4.38 24.25
CA ARG A 261 -11.55 -5.44 24.46
C ARG A 261 -12.98 -5.08 24.04
N MET A 262 -13.40 -3.83 24.27
CA MET A 262 -14.75 -3.38 23.87
C MET A 262 -14.89 -3.25 22.35
N ILE A 263 -13.84 -2.74 21.68
CA ILE A 263 -13.83 -2.56 20.22
C ILE A 263 -13.75 -3.94 19.55
N ALA A 264 -12.89 -4.82 20.05
CA ALA A 264 -12.79 -6.18 19.54
C ALA A 264 -14.12 -6.95 19.66
N LYS A 265 -14.82 -6.82 20.79
CA LYS A 265 -16.14 -7.43 20.98
C LYS A 265 -17.17 -6.87 19.98
N ASP A 266 -17.19 -5.56 19.82
CA ASP A 266 -18.12 -4.85 18.93
C ASP A 266 -17.88 -5.24 17.47
N PHE A 267 -16.62 -5.22 17.01
CA PHE A 267 -16.26 -5.65 15.66
C PHE A 267 -16.54 -7.13 15.40
N ALA A 268 -16.26 -8.03 16.35
CA ALA A 268 -16.57 -9.45 16.18
C ALA A 268 -18.09 -9.70 16.03
N GLY A 269 -18.91 -8.96 16.78
CA GLY A 269 -20.37 -8.98 16.62
C GLY A 269 -20.80 -8.45 15.26
N TYR A 270 -20.22 -7.32 14.82
CA TYR A 270 -20.46 -6.76 13.50
C TYR A 270 -20.07 -7.73 12.37
N LEU A 271 -18.90 -8.39 12.46
CA LEU A 271 -18.42 -9.33 11.44
C LEU A 271 -19.33 -10.55 11.33
N ALA A 272 -19.85 -11.06 12.45
CA ALA A 272 -20.84 -12.14 12.42
C ALA A 272 -22.14 -11.72 11.73
N LEU A 273 -22.62 -10.49 11.98
CA LEU A 273 -23.79 -9.93 11.28
C LEU A 273 -23.52 -9.70 9.80
N TYR A 274 -22.32 -9.22 9.45
CA TYR A 274 -21.89 -9.03 8.07
C TYR A 274 -21.98 -10.33 7.25
N TYR A 275 -21.50 -11.45 7.81
CA TYR A 275 -21.66 -12.76 7.16
C TYR A 275 -23.11 -13.23 7.09
N LYS A 276 -23.88 -13.03 8.17
CA LYS A 276 -25.29 -13.37 8.19
C LYS A 276 -26.06 -12.62 7.11
N TYR A 277 -25.88 -11.30 6.99
CA TYR A 277 -26.54 -10.47 5.99
C TYR A 277 -26.13 -10.82 4.57
N ARG A 278 -24.86 -11.16 4.33
CA ARG A 278 -24.40 -11.66 3.03
C ARG A 278 -25.25 -12.86 2.56
N THR A 279 -25.57 -13.78 3.48
CA THR A 279 -26.39 -14.97 3.19
C THR A 279 -27.89 -14.65 3.15
N ASP A 280 -28.41 -13.96 4.16
CA ASP A 280 -29.85 -13.71 4.34
C ASP A 280 -30.45 -12.86 3.21
N TYR A 281 -29.68 -11.90 2.68
CA TYR A 281 -30.05 -11.05 1.56
C TYR A 281 -29.61 -11.56 0.20
N LYS A 282 -28.93 -12.72 0.15
CA LYS A 282 -28.45 -13.35 -1.08
C LYS A 282 -27.69 -12.36 -1.97
N VAL A 283 -26.64 -11.73 -1.43
CA VAL A 283 -25.89 -10.68 -2.13
C VAL A 283 -25.42 -11.13 -3.51
N GLU A 284 -24.99 -12.38 -3.67
CA GLU A 284 -24.56 -12.93 -4.97
C GLU A 284 -25.69 -12.99 -6.02
N ASP A 285 -26.95 -13.12 -5.59
CA ASP A 285 -28.10 -13.06 -6.49
C ASP A 285 -28.41 -11.61 -6.88
N ILE A 286 -28.29 -10.66 -5.93
CA ILE A 286 -28.46 -9.23 -6.19
C ILE A 286 -27.45 -8.75 -7.25
N LEU A 287 -26.17 -9.14 -7.13
CA LEU A 287 -25.14 -8.81 -8.12
C LEU A 287 -25.49 -9.32 -9.53
N LYS A 288 -26.25 -10.41 -9.63
CA LYS A 288 -26.73 -11.01 -10.88
C LYS A 288 -28.08 -10.46 -11.35
N GLY A 289 -28.60 -9.39 -10.74
CA GLY A 289 -29.88 -8.80 -11.11
C GLY A 289 -31.09 -9.58 -10.61
N LYS A 290 -30.92 -10.42 -9.57
CA LYS A 290 -31.97 -11.32 -9.07
C LYS A 290 -32.31 -10.99 -7.61
N TRP A 291 -33.51 -10.47 -7.40
CA TRP A 291 -34.10 -10.32 -6.07
C TRP A 291 -35.61 -10.56 -6.15
N ASP A 292 -36.18 -11.01 -5.03
CA ASP A 292 -37.61 -11.28 -4.91
C ASP A 292 -38.31 -10.22 -4.02
N PRO A 293 -39.65 -10.08 -4.12
CA PRO A 293 -40.40 -9.13 -3.28
C PRO A 293 -40.27 -9.37 -1.77
N ILE A 294 -39.96 -10.60 -1.34
CA ILE A 294 -39.77 -10.93 0.08
C ILE A 294 -38.46 -10.31 0.57
N THR A 295 -37.41 -10.39 -0.24
CA THR A 295 -36.11 -9.78 0.04
C THR A 295 -36.26 -8.25 0.16
N LEU A 296 -36.95 -7.60 -0.77
CA LEU A 296 -37.24 -6.16 -0.68
C LEU A 296 -38.10 -5.82 0.55
N GLY A 297 -39.10 -6.66 0.87
CA GLY A 297 -39.94 -6.48 2.05
C GLY A 297 -39.14 -6.54 3.36
N LYS A 298 -38.20 -7.49 3.48
CA LYS A 298 -37.31 -7.59 4.64
C LYS A 298 -36.47 -6.32 4.80
N ILE A 299 -35.85 -5.87 3.72
CA ILE A 299 -35.02 -4.66 3.71
C ILE A 299 -35.82 -3.46 4.18
N ARG A 300 -37.01 -3.21 3.62
CA ARG A 300 -37.84 -2.05 4.01
C ARG A 300 -38.21 -1.99 5.49
N THR A 301 -38.24 -3.14 6.17
CA THR A 301 -38.54 -3.23 7.61
C THR A 301 -37.29 -3.29 8.48
N ALA A 302 -36.10 -3.35 7.88
CA ALA A 302 -34.84 -3.46 8.59
C ALA A 302 -34.45 -2.12 9.23
N SER A 303 -33.50 -2.20 10.16
CA SER A 303 -32.95 -1.00 10.79
C SER A 303 -32.02 -0.25 9.82
N LEU A 304 -31.81 1.04 10.07
CA LEU A 304 -30.84 1.83 9.29
C LEU A 304 -29.42 1.24 9.33
N ASP A 305 -28.99 0.71 10.48
CA ASP A 305 -27.69 0.05 10.61
C ASP A 305 -27.57 -1.19 9.69
N GLU A 306 -28.68 -1.90 9.51
CA GLU A 306 -28.77 -3.05 8.60
C GLU A 306 -28.79 -2.60 7.13
N HIS A 307 -29.48 -1.52 6.79
CA HIS A 307 -29.41 -0.92 5.45
C HIS A 307 -27.98 -0.56 5.07
N LEU A 308 -27.28 0.20 5.94
CA LEU A 308 -25.91 0.61 5.71
C LEU A 308 -24.95 -0.58 5.60
N SER A 309 -25.24 -1.67 6.31
CA SER A 309 -24.49 -2.94 6.19
C SER A 309 -24.68 -3.60 4.82
N ILE A 310 -25.89 -3.56 4.26
CA ILE A 310 -26.18 -4.08 2.90
C ILE A 310 -25.47 -3.22 1.85
N VAL A 311 -25.58 -1.90 1.94
CA VAL A 311 -24.88 -0.96 1.05
C VAL A 311 -23.38 -1.22 1.06
N SER A 312 -22.82 -1.40 2.25
CA SER A 312 -21.41 -1.72 2.48
C SER A 312 -20.98 -3.06 1.84
N LEU A 313 -21.82 -4.10 1.94
CA LEU A 313 -21.59 -5.39 1.29
C LEU A 313 -21.52 -5.27 -0.24
N LEU A 314 -22.45 -4.51 -0.82
CA LEU A 314 -22.52 -4.28 -2.27
C LEU A 314 -21.30 -3.49 -2.75
N ASN A 315 -20.95 -2.40 -2.06
CA ASN A 315 -19.75 -1.62 -2.34
C ASN A 315 -18.47 -2.44 -2.22
N GLY A 316 -18.39 -3.30 -1.20
CA GLY A 316 -17.26 -4.22 -1.01
C GLY A 316 -17.08 -5.15 -2.22
N LYS A 317 -18.17 -5.75 -2.71
CA LYS A 317 -18.14 -6.65 -3.87
C LYS A 317 -17.80 -5.93 -5.17
N LEU A 318 -18.39 -4.75 -5.40
CA LEU A 318 -18.05 -3.93 -6.55
C LEU A 318 -16.58 -3.49 -6.51
N SER A 319 -16.07 -3.08 -5.34
CA SER A 319 -14.66 -2.72 -5.17
C SER A 319 -13.72 -3.87 -5.54
N GLU A 320 -14.02 -5.11 -5.14
CA GLU A 320 -13.23 -6.29 -5.51
C GLU A 320 -13.19 -6.47 -7.04
N LEU A 321 -14.35 -6.39 -7.70
CA LEU A 321 -14.47 -6.52 -9.15
C LEU A 321 -13.73 -5.41 -9.90
N PHE A 322 -13.87 -4.15 -9.48
CA PHE A 322 -13.17 -3.02 -10.10
C PHE A 322 -11.65 -3.11 -9.92
N THR A 323 -11.20 -3.59 -8.76
CA THR A 323 -9.76 -3.80 -8.50
C THR A 323 -9.21 -4.89 -9.42
N GLU A 324 -9.92 -6.00 -9.59
CA GLU A 324 -9.54 -7.10 -10.49
C GLU A 324 -9.44 -6.62 -11.95
N CYS A 325 -10.44 -5.84 -12.39
CA CYS A 325 -10.47 -5.24 -13.72
C CYS A 325 -9.27 -4.31 -13.94
N TYR A 326 -9.01 -3.37 -13.02
CA TYR A 326 -7.86 -2.46 -13.07
C TYR A 326 -6.52 -3.20 -13.17
N LEU A 327 -6.32 -4.23 -12.34
CA LEU A 327 -5.07 -4.98 -12.33
C LEU A 327 -4.88 -5.79 -13.62
N THR A 328 -5.97 -6.21 -14.26
CA THR A 328 -5.93 -6.91 -15.55
C THR A 328 -5.65 -5.94 -16.70
N ASP A 329 -6.27 -4.76 -16.70
CA ASP A 329 -5.98 -3.68 -17.64
C ASP A 329 -4.51 -3.25 -17.60
N ALA A 330 -3.97 -3.02 -16.40
CA ALA A 330 -2.56 -2.67 -16.21
C ALA A 330 -1.61 -3.78 -16.68
N TYR A 331 -2.01 -5.04 -16.51
CA TYR A 331 -1.29 -6.20 -17.03
C TYR A 331 -1.32 -6.26 -18.56
N LEU A 332 -2.49 -6.08 -19.19
CA LEU A 332 -2.64 -6.09 -20.64
C LEU A 332 -1.89 -4.93 -21.29
N THR A 333 -1.94 -3.74 -20.69
CA THR A 333 -1.15 -2.58 -21.12
C THR A 333 0.34 -2.91 -21.11
N LYS A 334 0.84 -3.52 -20.03
CA LYS A 334 2.26 -3.90 -19.95
C LYS A 334 2.61 -4.99 -20.96
N LEU A 335 1.72 -5.96 -21.18
CA LEU A 335 1.91 -7.03 -22.16
C LEU A 335 1.89 -6.49 -23.59
N TYR A 336 1.07 -5.48 -23.88
CA TYR A 336 1.01 -4.79 -25.17
C TYR A 336 2.35 -4.14 -25.54
N ASP A 337 3.06 -3.53 -24.59
CA ASP A 337 4.41 -2.99 -24.82
C ASP A 337 5.37 -4.04 -25.39
N TYR A 338 5.31 -5.27 -24.85
CA TYR A 338 6.10 -6.40 -25.34
C TYR A 338 5.62 -6.89 -26.71
N MET A 339 4.31 -6.86 -26.97
CA MET A 339 3.77 -7.22 -28.28
C MET A 339 4.20 -6.22 -29.37
N VAL A 340 4.27 -4.92 -29.06
CA VAL A 340 4.82 -3.91 -29.97
C VAL A 340 6.28 -4.19 -30.27
N TYR A 341 7.09 -4.43 -29.24
CA TYR A 341 8.51 -4.82 -29.40
C TYR A 341 8.68 -6.09 -30.24
N PHE A 342 7.83 -7.10 -30.02
CA PHE A 342 7.88 -8.33 -30.80
C PHE A 342 7.54 -8.08 -32.28
N ARG A 343 6.51 -7.27 -32.56
CA ARG A 343 6.11 -6.93 -33.92
C ARG A 343 7.23 -6.24 -34.70
N GLU A 344 7.99 -5.35 -34.06
CA GLU A 344 9.09 -4.60 -34.70
C GLU A 344 10.29 -5.49 -35.08
N ALA A 345 10.47 -6.63 -34.42
CA ALA A 345 11.57 -7.56 -34.63
C ALA A 345 11.08 -9.02 -34.83
N GLN A 346 9.93 -9.17 -35.48
CA GLN A 346 9.23 -10.46 -35.61
C GLN A 346 10.02 -11.54 -36.37
N ASP A 347 10.94 -11.15 -37.25
CA ASP A 347 11.77 -12.07 -38.04
C ASP A 347 12.96 -12.63 -37.25
N SER A 348 13.29 -12.04 -36.09
CA SER A 348 14.48 -12.38 -35.29
C SER A 348 14.18 -12.79 -33.85
N LEU A 349 12.94 -12.61 -33.39
CA LEU A 349 12.50 -12.94 -32.03
C LEU A 349 11.55 -14.14 -31.98
N THR A 350 11.55 -14.80 -30.84
CA THR A 350 10.61 -15.88 -30.49
C THR A 350 9.98 -15.58 -29.14
N ALA A 351 8.89 -16.29 -28.80
CA ALA A 351 8.29 -16.22 -27.47
C ALA A 351 9.31 -16.42 -26.31
N LYS A 352 10.36 -17.23 -26.52
CA LYS A 352 11.42 -17.44 -25.55
C LYS A 352 12.29 -16.19 -25.34
N ASN A 353 12.62 -15.46 -26.40
CA ASN A 353 13.37 -14.21 -26.27
C ASN A 353 12.56 -13.14 -25.53
N LEU A 354 11.23 -13.13 -25.71
CA LEU A 354 10.32 -12.25 -24.98
C LEU A 354 10.26 -12.61 -23.50
N LEU A 355 10.26 -13.90 -23.16
CA LEU A 355 10.39 -14.36 -21.78
C LEU A 355 11.70 -13.89 -21.14
N GLU A 356 12.84 -14.15 -21.77
CA GLU A 356 14.16 -13.74 -21.28
C GLU A 356 14.23 -12.22 -21.06
N LYS A 357 13.62 -11.44 -21.98
CA LYS A 357 13.52 -9.99 -21.84
C LYS A 357 12.64 -9.58 -20.66
N ALA A 358 11.46 -10.20 -20.48
CA ALA A 358 10.55 -9.89 -19.39
C ALA A 358 11.16 -10.22 -18.02
N GLU A 359 11.90 -11.33 -17.91
CA GLU A 359 12.67 -11.71 -16.73
C GLU A 359 13.77 -10.69 -16.43
N ALA A 360 14.53 -10.28 -17.45
CA ALA A 360 15.59 -9.28 -17.30
C ALA A 360 15.05 -7.90 -16.88
N ASP A 361 13.93 -7.48 -17.46
CA ASP A 361 13.25 -6.23 -17.09
C ASP A 361 12.75 -6.29 -15.63
N LEU A 362 12.15 -7.41 -15.21
CA LEU A 362 11.72 -7.63 -13.81
C LEU A 362 12.90 -7.58 -12.83
N GLU A 363 14.01 -8.26 -13.12
CA GLU A 363 15.18 -8.26 -12.25
C GLU A 363 15.86 -6.89 -12.19
N LYS A 364 15.90 -6.16 -13.31
CA LYS A 364 16.37 -4.77 -13.36
C LYS A 364 15.52 -3.87 -12.47
N ASP A 365 14.20 -3.95 -12.60
CA ASP A 365 13.30 -3.10 -11.82
C ASP A 365 13.31 -3.47 -10.33
N LYS A 366 13.42 -4.75 -9.98
CA LYS A 366 13.64 -5.19 -8.59
C LYS A 366 14.93 -4.64 -8.01
N LYS A 367 16.02 -4.63 -8.79
CA LYS A 367 17.32 -4.11 -8.35
C LYS A 367 17.27 -2.61 -8.04
N SER A 368 16.38 -1.85 -8.70
CA SER A 368 16.16 -0.43 -8.38
C SER A 368 15.50 -0.21 -7.01
N GLU A 369 14.78 -1.22 -6.49
CA GLU A 369 13.93 -1.15 -5.30
C GLU A 369 12.81 -0.09 -5.34
N LEU A 370 12.51 0.47 -6.51
CA LEU A 370 11.44 1.44 -6.71
C LEU A 370 10.09 0.79 -7.10
N LEU A 371 10.08 -0.53 -7.30
CA LEU A 371 8.90 -1.28 -7.71
C LEU A 371 7.91 -1.46 -6.54
N THR A 372 6.62 -1.23 -6.79
CA THR A 372 5.55 -1.59 -5.84
C THR A 372 5.24 -3.08 -5.91
N LYS A 373 4.65 -3.64 -4.84
CA LYS A 373 4.20 -5.05 -4.82
C LYS A 373 3.17 -5.36 -5.93
N GLN A 374 2.31 -4.39 -6.27
CA GLN A 374 1.33 -4.56 -7.35
C GLN A 374 2.01 -4.59 -8.72
N GLN A 375 2.96 -3.68 -8.99
CA GLN A 375 3.75 -3.70 -10.22
C GLN A 375 4.57 -4.99 -10.35
N GLU A 376 5.15 -5.51 -9.25
CA GLU A 376 5.86 -6.79 -9.25
C GLU A 376 4.94 -7.96 -9.64
N ARG A 377 3.71 -7.98 -9.11
CA ARG A 377 2.72 -9.02 -9.47
C ARG A 377 2.32 -8.92 -10.94
N ILE A 378 2.13 -7.71 -11.46
CA ILE A 378 1.83 -7.48 -12.88
C ILE A 378 2.97 -8.01 -13.75
N GLN A 379 4.22 -7.65 -13.46
CA GLN A 379 5.37 -8.13 -14.21
C GLN A 379 5.56 -9.65 -14.12
N LYS A 380 5.33 -10.26 -12.94
CA LYS A 380 5.30 -11.73 -12.80
C LYS A 380 4.20 -12.39 -13.64
N ARG A 381 3.04 -11.74 -13.78
CA ARG A 381 1.96 -12.22 -14.65
C ARG A 381 2.35 -12.15 -16.13
N VAL A 382 3.05 -11.08 -16.54
CA VAL A 382 3.65 -10.96 -17.89
C VAL A 382 4.69 -12.05 -18.15
N VAL A 383 5.60 -12.29 -17.20
CA VAL A 383 6.57 -13.41 -17.28
C VAL A 383 5.83 -14.73 -17.45
N SER A 384 4.81 -15.00 -16.62
CA SER A 384 4.06 -16.25 -16.72
C SER A 384 3.27 -16.39 -18.02
N PHE A 385 2.82 -15.29 -18.63
CA PHE A 385 2.24 -15.32 -19.97
C PHE A 385 3.27 -15.81 -21.00
N PHE A 386 4.48 -15.25 -21.02
CA PHE A 386 5.53 -15.66 -21.95
C PHE A 386 6.12 -17.05 -21.64
N GLU A 387 6.11 -17.50 -20.38
CA GLU A 387 6.40 -18.90 -20.01
C GLU A 387 5.42 -19.87 -20.65
N ASN A 388 4.12 -19.55 -20.62
CA ASN A 388 3.09 -20.37 -21.28
C ASN A 388 3.22 -20.30 -22.80
N ALA A 389 3.44 -19.09 -23.33
CA ALA A 389 3.59 -18.84 -24.75
C ALA A 389 4.83 -19.53 -25.32
N SER A 390 5.91 -19.68 -24.57
CA SER A 390 7.12 -20.41 -24.97
C SER A 390 7.02 -21.93 -24.79
N GLY A 391 5.94 -22.45 -24.19
CA GLY A 391 5.74 -23.88 -23.98
C GLY A 391 6.53 -24.47 -22.80
N LEU A 392 7.09 -23.63 -21.92
CA LEU A 392 7.87 -24.06 -20.75
C LEU A 392 7.01 -24.41 -19.54
N LYS A 393 5.74 -23.98 -19.49
CA LYS A 393 4.81 -24.42 -18.45
C LYS A 393 4.29 -25.83 -18.79
N ILE A 394 4.88 -26.84 -18.15
CA ILE A 394 4.26 -28.18 -18.05
C ILE A 394 2.94 -27.98 -17.30
N THR A 395 1.82 -28.28 -17.95
CA THR A 395 0.49 -28.26 -17.32
C THR A 395 0.46 -29.29 -16.19
N GLY A 396 0.71 -28.83 -14.96
CA GLY A 396 0.50 -29.60 -13.74
C GLY A 396 -0.99 -29.68 -13.43
N SER A 397 -1.70 -30.59 -14.09
CA SER A 397 -3.06 -30.99 -13.72
C SER A 397 -3.23 -32.49 -13.91
N GLU A 398 -2.47 -33.28 -13.16
CA GLU A 398 -2.77 -34.68 -12.84
C GLU A 398 -1.89 -35.13 -11.65
N LEU A 399 -2.24 -34.69 -10.44
CA LEU A 399 -1.81 -35.33 -9.21
C LEU A 399 -3.01 -35.53 -8.30
N ILE A 400 -3.84 -36.51 -8.66
CA ILE A 400 -4.64 -37.27 -7.69
C ILE A 400 -4.42 -38.76 -7.99
N GLY A 401 -3.59 -39.38 -7.14
CA GLY A 401 -3.69 -40.76 -6.67
C GLY A 401 -3.55 -41.91 -7.68
N SER A 402 -2.46 -42.68 -7.56
CA SER A 402 -2.54 -44.00 -6.92
C SER A 402 -1.17 -44.70 -6.87
N ASP A 403 -0.90 -45.31 -5.72
CA ASP A 403 0.21 -46.21 -5.41
C ASP A 403 0.44 -47.33 -6.45
N LYS A 404 1.71 -47.74 -6.64
CA LYS A 404 2.22 -49.04 -6.15
C LYS A 404 3.60 -49.43 -6.75
N THR A 405 4.57 -49.59 -5.84
CA THR A 405 5.47 -50.75 -5.63
C THR A 405 6.33 -51.36 -6.77
N GLY A 406 7.60 -51.61 -6.44
CA GLY A 406 8.41 -52.75 -6.94
C GLY A 406 9.51 -52.33 -7.91
N SER A 407 10.76 -52.15 -7.47
CA SER A 407 11.80 -53.17 -7.29
C SER A 407 12.64 -53.45 -8.54
N ASP A 408 13.93 -53.14 -8.37
CA ASP A 408 15.11 -53.95 -8.74
C ASP A 408 15.80 -53.87 -10.12
N SER A 409 17.14 -53.93 -9.98
CA SER A 409 18.19 -54.33 -10.92
C SER A 409 18.73 -53.37 -12.00
N GLY A 410 20.06 -53.23 -12.01
CA GLY A 410 20.87 -52.46 -12.97
C GLY A 410 21.29 -53.25 -14.23
N PRO A 411 22.51 -53.05 -14.76
CA PRO A 411 22.80 -52.09 -15.85
C PRO A 411 23.32 -52.78 -17.12
N ALA A 412 23.13 -52.17 -18.31
CA ALA A 412 24.09 -52.19 -19.44
C ALA A 412 23.52 -51.61 -20.75
N GLY A 413 24.34 -50.76 -21.39
CA GLY A 413 24.73 -50.91 -22.79
C GLY A 413 23.72 -50.62 -23.90
N GLY A 414 23.89 -49.50 -24.59
CA GLY A 414 23.27 -49.30 -25.90
C GLY A 414 23.53 -47.91 -26.49
N ARG A 415 24.62 -47.77 -27.26
CA ARG A 415 24.81 -46.65 -28.21
C ARG A 415 23.66 -46.67 -29.21
N SER A 416 22.98 -45.53 -29.42
CA SER A 416 22.41 -45.22 -30.73
C SER A 416 22.21 -43.72 -30.93
N ALA A 417 22.81 -43.25 -32.02
CA ALA A 417 22.40 -42.17 -32.90
C ALA A 417 21.86 -40.87 -32.29
N ALA A 418 22.70 -39.84 -32.41
CA ALA A 418 22.29 -38.46 -32.46
C ALA A 418 21.23 -38.24 -33.56
N ALA A 419 19.97 -38.19 -33.16
CA ALA A 419 18.97 -37.36 -33.82
C ALA A 419 18.85 -36.10 -32.96
N LYS A 420 19.38 -34.98 -33.45
CA LYS A 420 18.94 -33.66 -32.99
C LYS A 420 17.47 -33.55 -33.42
N SER A 421 16.56 -33.98 -32.56
CA SER A 421 15.18 -33.51 -32.62
C SER A 421 15.24 -32.04 -32.22
N GLU A 422 15.18 -31.14 -33.20
CA GLU A 422 14.76 -29.77 -32.95
C GLU A 422 13.41 -29.85 -32.25
N ASP A 423 13.37 -29.42 -30.99
CA ASP A 423 12.15 -29.37 -30.21
C ASP A 423 11.22 -28.32 -30.86
N PRO A 424 10.03 -28.70 -31.36
CA PRO A 424 9.08 -27.78 -31.99
C PRO A 424 8.56 -26.68 -31.05
N SER A 425 8.84 -26.79 -29.74
CA SER A 425 8.48 -25.79 -28.72
C SER A 425 9.21 -24.45 -28.87
N SER A 426 10.38 -24.45 -29.52
CA SER A 426 11.32 -23.32 -29.49
C SER A 426 11.06 -22.20 -30.51
N ASN A 427 10.13 -22.39 -31.45
CA ASN A 427 9.95 -21.49 -32.60
C ASN A 427 8.52 -20.92 -32.72
N ARG A 428 7.90 -20.58 -31.58
CA ARG A 428 6.59 -19.90 -31.59
C ARG A 428 6.79 -18.43 -31.98
N ASN A 429 6.31 -18.12 -33.18
CA ASN A 429 6.43 -16.82 -33.85
C ASN A 429 5.39 -15.81 -33.34
N TYR A 430 5.48 -14.58 -33.85
CA TYR A 430 4.59 -13.47 -33.49
C TYR A 430 3.11 -13.82 -33.61
N GLU A 431 2.67 -14.46 -34.71
CA GLU A 431 1.27 -14.79 -34.93
C GLU A 431 0.71 -15.74 -33.87
N PHE A 432 1.49 -16.72 -33.41
CA PHE A 432 1.06 -17.60 -32.32
C PHE A 432 0.83 -16.84 -31.01
N VAL A 433 1.78 -15.98 -30.63
CA VAL A 433 1.70 -15.20 -29.37
C VAL A 433 0.59 -14.15 -29.46
N LYS A 434 0.37 -13.58 -30.65
CA LYS A 434 -0.71 -12.64 -30.94
C LYS A 434 -2.08 -13.26 -30.68
N VAL A 435 -2.32 -14.50 -31.12
CA VAL A 435 -3.60 -15.20 -30.83
C VAL A 435 -3.82 -15.38 -29.32
N LEU A 436 -2.78 -15.71 -28.55
CA LEU A 436 -2.89 -15.81 -27.09
C LEU A 436 -3.18 -14.45 -26.43
N PHE A 437 -2.53 -13.39 -26.92
CA PHE A 437 -2.78 -12.02 -26.45
C PHE A 437 -4.20 -11.55 -26.77
N GLU A 438 -4.69 -11.83 -27.99
CA GLU A 438 -6.07 -11.53 -28.40
C GLU A 438 -7.08 -12.27 -27.51
N SER A 439 -6.82 -13.54 -27.16
CA SER A 439 -7.68 -14.29 -26.24
C SER A 439 -7.72 -13.71 -24.82
N GLU A 440 -6.59 -13.23 -24.29
CA GLU A 440 -6.57 -12.53 -22.98
C GLU A 440 -7.32 -11.19 -23.05
N THR A 441 -7.25 -10.49 -24.19
CA THR A 441 -7.95 -9.22 -24.42
C THR A 441 -9.46 -9.45 -24.51
N GLU A 442 -9.90 -10.46 -25.28
CA GLU A 442 -11.31 -10.85 -25.38
C GLU A 442 -11.87 -11.29 -24.02
N ALA A 443 -11.11 -12.06 -23.24
CA ALA A 443 -11.52 -12.43 -21.88
C ALA A 443 -11.68 -11.21 -20.96
N TYR A 444 -10.81 -10.20 -21.10
CA TYR A 444 -10.90 -8.94 -20.36
C TYR A 444 -12.12 -8.11 -20.77
N GLU A 445 -12.40 -7.99 -22.07
CA GLU A 445 -13.59 -7.28 -22.58
C GLU A 445 -14.88 -7.92 -22.04
N ASN A 446 -15.03 -9.24 -22.19
CA ASN A 446 -16.18 -9.97 -21.66
C ASN A 446 -16.34 -9.77 -20.14
N ARG A 447 -15.23 -9.81 -19.39
CA ARG A 447 -15.27 -9.58 -17.94
C ARG A 447 -15.66 -8.16 -17.58
N THR A 448 -15.24 -7.17 -18.36
CA THR A 448 -15.59 -5.77 -18.17
C THR A 448 -17.07 -5.52 -18.41
N ASP A 449 -17.66 -6.17 -19.42
CA ASP A 449 -19.09 -6.14 -19.69
C ASP A 449 -19.90 -6.78 -18.54
N GLU A 450 -19.46 -7.92 -18.02
CA GLU A 450 -20.07 -8.57 -16.84
C GLU A 450 -20.06 -7.66 -15.61
N ILE A 451 -18.95 -6.96 -15.36
CA ILE A 451 -18.82 -6.03 -14.23
C ILE A 451 -19.70 -4.80 -14.42
N SER A 452 -19.80 -4.28 -15.65
CA SER A 452 -20.69 -3.16 -15.99
C SER A 452 -22.15 -3.52 -15.77
N LEU A 453 -22.57 -4.72 -16.20
CA LEU A 453 -23.90 -5.25 -15.92
C LEU A 453 -24.12 -5.45 -14.41
N THR A 454 -23.11 -5.92 -13.67
CA THR A 454 -23.18 -6.07 -12.22
C THR A 454 -23.39 -4.71 -11.53
N LEU A 455 -22.66 -3.67 -11.94
CA LEU A 455 -22.86 -2.31 -11.44
C LEU A 455 -24.28 -1.81 -11.70
N GLN A 456 -24.80 -2.04 -12.91
CA GLN A 456 -26.18 -1.70 -13.26
C GLN A 456 -27.20 -2.43 -12.37
N ASN A 457 -27.02 -3.75 -12.19
CA ASN A 457 -27.89 -4.55 -11.32
C ASN A 457 -27.90 -4.05 -9.88
N VAL A 458 -26.75 -3.61 -9.37
CA VAL A 458 -26.64 -3.03 -8.03
C VAL A 458 -27.39 -1.71 -7.94
N PHE A 459 -27.26 -0.82 -8.94
CA PHE A 459 -28.04 0.41 -8.98
C PHE A 459 -29.55 0.15 -9.07
N ASP A 460 -29.99 -0.76 -9.94
CA ASP A 460 -31.40 -1.14 -10.07
C ASP A 460 -31.95 -1.67 -8.73
N PHE A 461 -31.17 -2.48 -8.02
CA PHE A 461 -31.50 -2.95 -6.69
C PHE A 461 -31.59 -1.79 -5.68
N MET A 462 -30.61 -0.89 -5.67
CA MET A 462 -30.58 0.27 -4.76
C MET A 462 -31.80 1.17 -4.98
N GLU A 463 -32.18 1.43 -6.24
CA GLU A 463 -33.38 2.18 -6.60
C GLU A 463 -34.67 1.46 -6.15
N ALA A 464 -34.76 0.14 -6.33
CA ALA A 464 -35.93 -0.65 -5.92
C ALA A 464 -36.09 -0.81 -4.39
N ALA A 465 -34.98 -0.92 -3.68
CA ALA A 465 -34.92 -1.15 -2.24
C ALA A 465 -35.04 0.16 -1.45
N PHE A 466 -34.34 1.21 -1.88
CA PHE A 466 -34.13 2.42 -1.10
C PHE A 466 -34.59 3.70 -1.82
N GLY A 467 -34.57 3.73 -3.16
CA GLY A 467 -34.89 4.92 -3.95
C GLY A 467 -33.84 6.03 -3.77
N ASP A 468 -34.26 7.30 -3.89
CA ASP A 468 -33.42 8.48 -3.68
C ASP A 468 -33.29 8.81 -2.17
N SER A 469 -32.72 7.88 -1.41
CA SER A 469 -32.57 7.98 0.05
C SER A 469 -31.12 8.17 0.48
N GLN A 470 -30.91 8.33 1.79
CA GLN A 470 -29.57 8.41 2.40
C GLN A 470 -28.70 7.18 2.10
N GLU A 471 -29.29 6.00 1.86
CA GLU A 471 -28.58 4.79 1.45
C GLU A 471 -27.98 4.92 0.06
N MET A 472 -28.70 5.52 -0.90
CA MET A 472 -28.17 5.84 -2.23
C MET A 472 -27.04 6.87 -2.13
N VAL A 473 -27.20 7.88 -1.27
CA VAL A 473 -26.14 8.86 -0.98
C VAL A 473 -24.89 8.19 -0.43
N ALA A 474 -25.05 7.32 0.56
CA ALA A 474 -23.93 6.55 1.12
C ALA A 474 -23.27 5.71 0.03
N PHE A 475 -24.05 4.99 -0.78
CA PHE A 475 -23.54 4.17 -1.87
C PHE A 475 -22.66 4.97 -2.86
N ILE A 476 -23.15 6.10 -3.37
CA ILE A 476 -22.38 6.97 -4.28
C ILE A 476 -21.15 7.57 -3.60
N THR A 477 -21.27 7.97 -2.33
CA THR A 477 -20.15 8.54 -1.57
C THR A 477 -19.01 7.54 -1.44
N GLU A 478 -19.32 6.26 -1.18
CA GLU A 478 -18.32 5.19 -1.15
C GLU A 478 -17.68 4.96 -2.53
N LEU A 479 -18.46 4.97 -3.62
CA LEU A 479 -17.92 4.87 -4.98
C LEU A 479 -16.96 6.02 -5.31
N ASN A 480 -17.26 7.23 -4.82
CA ASN A 480 -16.40 8.41 -5.01
C ASN A 480 -15.12 8.36 -4.17
N ALA A 481 -15.16 7.75 -2.99
CA ALA A 481 -13.99 7.60 -2.13
C ALA A 481 -13.03 6.49 -2.61
N ASN A 482 -13.52 5.56 -3.44
CA ASN A 482 -12.76 4.42 -3.92
C ASN A 482 -12.09 4.70 -5.27
N TYR A 483 -10.75 4.67 -5.27
CA TYR A 483 -9.93 4.89 -6.47
C TYR A 483 -10.29 3.96 -7.64
N TYR A 484 -10.50 2.66 -7.38
CA TYR A 484 -10.79 1.69 -8.44
C TYR A 484 -12.20 1.85 -8.98
N SER A 485 -13.18 2.22 -8.14
CA SER A 485 -14.53 2.56 -8.57
C SER A 485 -14.55 3.76 -9.52
N LEU A 486 -13.89 4.87 -9.13
CA LEU A 486 -13.80 6.05 -9.98
C LEU A 486 -13.07 5.76 -11.30
N TRP A 487 -11.99 4.99 -11.26
CA TRP A 487 -11.29 4.57 -12.48
C TRP A 487 -12.25 3.78 -13.39
N PHE A 488 -12.90 2.74 -12.87
CA PHE A 488 -13.76 1.87 -13.68
C PHE A 488 -14.91 2.65 -14.33
N ILE A 489 -15.58 3.52 -13.55
CA ILE A 489 -16.69 4.34 -14.04
C ILE A 489 -16.23 5.38 -15.06
N ARG A 490 -15.01 5.92 -14.92
CA ARG A 490 -14.45 6.86 -15.88
C ARG A 490 -14.13 6.19 -17.21
N GLU A 491 -13.53 5.00 -17.18
CA GLU A 491 -13.13 4.28 -18.40
C GLU A 491 -14.33 3.64 -19.12
N ASN A 492 -15.31 3.10 -18.38
CA ASN A 492 -16.42 2.32 -18.97
C ASN A 492 -17.78 3.04 -18.96
N GLY A 493 -17.94 4.08 -18.16
CA GLY A 493 -19.20 4.81 -18.01
C GLY A 493 -20.22 4.15 -17.09
N SER A 494 -21.16 4.94 -16.57
CA SER A 494 -22.36 4.46 -15.85
C SER A 494 -23.40 5.58 -15.78
N ASP A 495 -24.44 5.49 -16.59
CA ASP A 495 -25.49 6.53 -16.65
C ASP A 495 -26.21 6.71 -15.31
N GLN A 496 -26.44 5.62 -14.58
CA GLN A 496 -27.07 5.65 -13.26
C GLN A 496 -26.19 6.37 -12.24
N TYR A 497 -24.89 6.07 -12.22
CA TYR A 497 -23.95 6.80 -11.37
C TYR A 497 -23.97 8.31 -11.68
N TYR A 498 -23.86 8.70 -12.96
CA TYR A 498 -23.81 10.12 -13.31
C TYR A 498 -25.13 10.84 -12.98
N ARG A 499 -26.28 10.16 -13.11
CA ARG A 499 -27.58 10.69 -12.71
C ARG A 499 -27.64 10.99 -11.22
N HIS A 500 -27.29 10.01 -10.39
CA HIS A 500 -27.36 10.09 -8.92
C HIS A 500 -26.28 11.02 -8.34
N ASN A 501 -25.05 10.95 -8.85
CA ASN A 501 -23.95 11.81 -8.42
C ASN A 501 -24.20 13.29 -8.76
N LYS A 502 -24.86 13.57 -9.90
CA LYS A 502 -25.28 14.94 -10.24
C LYS A 502 -26.31 15.46 -9.23
N GLY A 503 -27.31 14.65 -8.87
CA GLY A 503 -28.31 15.00 -7.84
C GLY A 503 -27.66 15.41 -6.51
N LEU A 504 -26.70 14.60 -6.04
CA LEU A 504 -25.91 14.89 -4.84
C LEU A 504 -25.19 16.24 -4.87
N LEU A 505 -24.49 16.54 -5.96
CA LEU A 505 -23.76 17.81 -6.12
C LEU A 505 -24.71 19.02 -6.11
N PHE A 506 -25.94 18.88 -6.59
CA PHE A 506 -26.95 19.94 -6.50
C PHE A 506 -27.44 20.13 -5.07
N ASP A 507 -27.74 19.04 -4.36
CA ASP A 507 -28.21 19.09 -2.97
C ASP A 507 -27.15 19.67 -2.01
N ASP A 508 -25.88 19.30 -2.17
CA ASP A 508 -24.77 19.84 -1.39
C ASP A 508 -24.57 21.34 -1.66
N ARG A 509 -24.67 21.75 -2.93
CA ARG A 509 -24.61 23.17 -3.31
C ARG A 509 -25.78 23.96 -2.72
N GLN A 510 -26.97 23.37 -2.67
CA GLN A 510 -28.17 24.00 -2.12
C GLN A 510 -28.11 24.11 -0.59
N LYS A 511 -27.61 23.08 0.11
CA LYS A 511 -27.34 23.12 1.56
C LYS A 511 -26.28 24.16 1.92
N MET A 512 -25.22 24.27 1.12
CA MET A 512 -24.17 25.26 1.34
C MET A 512 -24.71 26.70 1.16
N LEU A 513 -25.56 26.94 0.17
CA LEU A 513 -26.23 28.22 -0.04
C LEU A 513 -27.23 28.55 1.10
N LEU A 514 -28.02 27.57 1.55
CA LEU A 514 -28.95 27.75 2.67
C LEU A 514 -28.22 28.03 3.98
N GLY A 515 -27.11 27.32 4.26
CA GLY A 515 -26.27 27.58 5.43
C GLY A 515 -25.65 28.98 5.40
N GLN A 516 -25.20 29.45 4.24
CA GLN A 516 -24.72 30.84 4.08
C GLN A 516 -25.84 31.87 4.30
N MET A 517 -27.08 31.57 3.88
CA MET A 517 -28.23 32.44 4.13
C MET A 517 -28.61 32.48 5.61
N GLU A 518 -28.63 31.34 6.31
CA GLU A 518 -28.85 31.28 7.76
C GLU A 518 -27.74 31.98 8.54
N GLU A 519 -26.48 31.87 8.10
CA GLU A 519 -25.35 32.56 8.72
C GLU A 519 -25.46 34.08 8.55
N VAL A 520 -25.86 34.55 7.37
CA VAL A 520 -26.16 35.97 7.10
C VAL A 520 -27.37 36.45 7.89
N GLU A 521 -28.42 35.64 8.00
CA GLU A 521 -29.63 35.97 8.77
C GLU A 521 -29.34 36.03 10.27
N ASN A 522 -28.49 35.14 10.79
CA ASN A 522 -28.00 35.19 12.17
C ASN A 522 -27.10 36.41 12.42
N ILE A 523 -26.28 36.82 11.45
CA ILE A 523 -25.48 38.05 11.55
C ILE A 523 -26.38 39.29 11.55
N LEU A 524 -27.42 39.32 10.70
CA LEU A 524 -28.41 40.40 10.64
C LEU A 524 -29.25 40.50 11.93
N ASN A 525 -29.67 39.36 12.49
CA ASN A 525 -30.46 39.31 13.73
C ASN A 525 -29.64 39.63 14.99
N ASN A 526 -28.34 39.31 15.00
CA ASN A 526 -27.45 39.68 16.11
C ASN A 526 -26.90 41.11 16.00
N GLY A 527 -26.96 41.74 14.83
CA GLY A 527 -26.60 43.15 14.63
C GLY A 527 -27.69 44.17 14.99
N ILE A 528 -28.91 43.72 15.30
CA ILE A 528 -30.08 44.57 15.63
C ILE A 528 -30.41 44.55 17.14
N LYS A 529 -29.52 44.01 18.00
CA LYS A 529 -29.67 44.09 19.46
C LYS A 529 -28.79 45.14 20.11
#